data_AF-A4YGL6-F1
#
_entry.id   AF-A4YGL6-F1
#
_cell.length_a   1.000
_cell.length_b   1.000
_cell.length_c   1.000
_cell.angle_alpha   90.00
_cell.angle_beta   90.00
_cell.angle_gamma   90.00
#
_symmetry.space_group_name_H-M   'P 1'
#
loop_
_entity.id
_entity.type
_entity.pdbx_description
1 polymer ?
#
loop_
_entity_poly.entity_id
_entity_poly.type
_entity_poly.pdbx_seq_one_letter_code
_entity_poly.pdbx_strand_id
1 'polypeptide(L)'
;MENESRKLMIPCETAMREVIPAIKALLVKELVKQGESQSHTASLLGLTPAEVSYYLKGKRAEGEYKTILENDEEFMEMIRHYTSRLHEADRVNICPLCSLARKKLGIMDYSCPYDW
;
A
#
# COMPACT_ATOMS: atom_id res chain seq x y z
N MET A 1 3.98 -34.19 19.03
CA MET A 1 5.04 -33.46 18.31
C MET A 1 4.43 -33.05 16.99
N GLU A 2 3.85 -31.85 16.94
CA GLU A 2 3.26 -31.34 15.70
C GLU A 2 4.35 -31.22 14.65
N ASN A 3 4.05 -31.78 13.48
CA ASN A 3 4.89 -31.75 12.32
C ASN A 3 4.86 -30.33 11.76
N GLU A 4 5.66 -29.46 12.37
CA GLU A 4 5.85 -28.08 11.93
C GLU A 4 6.56 -28.12 10.58
N SER A 5 5.75 -28.27 9.52
CA SER A 5 6.23 -28.26 8.14
C SER A 5 7.01 -26.98 7.94
N ARG A 6 8.34 -27.10 7.81
CA ARG A 6 9.22 -25.99 7.44
C ARG A 6 8.73 -25.41 6.13
N LYS A 7 8.01 -24.29 6.20
CA LYS A 7 7.40 -23.63 5.05
C LYS A 7 8.31 -22.47 4.65
N LEU A 8 8.73 -22.45 3.39
CA LEU A 8 9.38 -21.28 2.81
C LEU A 8 8.40 -20.11 2.88
N MET A 9 8.76 -19.06 3.61
CA MET A 9 8.00 -17.82 3.66
C MET A 9 8.63 -16.81 2.70
N ILE A 10 7.82 -16.28 1.78
CA ILE A 10 8.24 -15.22 0.87
C ILE A 10 7.50 -13.93 1.25
N PRO A 11 8.11 -13.04 2.05
CA PRO A 11 7.52 -11.79 2.55
C PRO A 11 6.79 -11.00 1.47
N CYS A 12 7.45 -10.87 0.34
CA CYS A 12 7.04 -10.01 -0.76
C CYS A 12 5.85 -10.61 -1.52
N GLU A 13 5.66 -11.94 -1.52
CA GLU A 13 4.48 -12.57 -2.10
C GLU A 13 3.23 -12.33 -1.25
N THR A 14 3.37 -12.37 0.08
CA THR A 14 2.30 -11.97 0.99
C THR A 14 2.01 -10.48 0.84
N ALA A 15 3.06 -9.65 0.79
CA ALA A 15 2.91 -8.21 0.59
C ALA A 15 2.20 -7.90 -0.74
N MET A 16 2.57 -8.56 -1.83
CA MET A 16 1.98 -8.33 -3.15
C MET A 16 0.49 -8.65 -3.19
N ARG A 17 0.05 -9.67 -2.44
CA ARG A 17 -1.36 -10.10 -2.40
C ARG A 17 -2.24 -9.22 -1.53
N GLU A 18 -1.72 -8.77 -0.38
CA GLU A 18 -2.55 -8.15 0.65
C GLU A 18 -2.15 -6.70 0.95
N VAL A 19 -0.84 -6.43 1.08
CA VAL A 19 -0.31 -5.13 1.54
C VAL A 19 -0.28 -4.11 0.40
N ILE A 20 0.31 -4.46 -0.74
CA ILE A 20 0.43 -3.54 -1.89
C ILE A 20 -0.94 -3.08 -2.39
N PRO A 21 -1.98 -3.95 -2.49
CA PRO A 21 -3.32 -3.49 -2.83
C PRO A 21 -3.93 -2.52 -1.80
N ALA A 22 -3.70 -2.74 -0.50
CA ALA A 22 -4.15 -1.81 0.55
C ALA A 22 -3.47 -0.44 0.40
N ILE A 23 -2.16 -0.43 0.15
CA ILE A 23 -1.40 0.81 -0.07
C ILE A 23 -1.93 1.56 -1.31
N LYS A 24 -2.11 0.86 -2.44
CA LYS A 24 -2.67 1.46 -3.66
C LYS A 24 -4.05 2.07 -3.42
N ALA A 25 -4.91 1.39 -2.65
CA ALA A 25 -6.22 1.92 -2.31
C ALA A 25 -6.13 3.24 -1.53
N LEU A 26 -5.20 3.34 -0.57
CA LEU A 26 -4.98 4.55 0.22
C LEU A 26 -4.38 5.69 -0.61
N LEU A 27 -3.41 5.40 -1.48
CA LEU A 27 -2.85 6.39 -2.42
C LEU A 27 -3.93 6.94 -3.36
N VAL A 28 -4.75 6.05 -3.95
CA VAL A 28 -5.89 6.45 -4.80
C VAL A 28 -6.87 7.33 -4.03
N LYS A 29 -7.25 6.92 -2.81
CA LYS A 29 -8.22 7.66 -1.99
C LYS A 29 -7.68 9.03 -1.60
N GLU A 30 -6.40 9.12 -1.24
CA GLU A 30 -5.77 10.38 -0.82
C GLU A 30 -5.63 11.36 -2.00
N LEU A 31 -5.19 10.90 -3.19
CA LEU A 31 -5.10 11.76 -4.38
C LEU A 31 -6.47 12.33 -4.76
N VAL A 32 -7.51 11.49 -4.80
CA VAL A 32 -8.87 11.94 -5.13
C VAL A 32 -9.41 12.90 -4.06
N LYS A 33 -9.09 12.66 -2.78
CA LYS A 33 -9.43 13.57 -1.68
C LYS A 33 -8.74 14.94 -1.80
N GLN A 34 -7.53 14.97 -2.34
CA GLN A 34 -6.78 16.20 -2.66
C GLN A 34 -7.34 16.94 -3.89
N GLY A 35 -8.36 16.40 -4.55
CA GLY A 35 -9.05 17.02 -5.69
C GLY A 35 -8.65 16.45 -7.04
N GLU A 36 -7.81 15.41 -7.08
CA GLU A 36 -7.39 14.82 -8.34
C GLU A 36 -8.51 14.06 -9.05
N SER A 37 -8.57 14.21 -10.37
CA SER A 37 -9.47 13.41 -11.19
C SER A 37 -9.05 11.94 -11.19
N GLN A 38 -9.99 11.02 -11.39
CA GLN A 38 -9.67 9.58 -11.48
C GLN A 38 -8.70 9.28 -12.64
N SER A 39 -8.80 10.01 -13.76
CA SER A 39 -7.90 9.87 -14.90
C SER A 39 -6.48 10.36 -14.58
N HIS A 40 -6.34 11.49 -13.90
CA HIS A 40 -5.02 11.98 -13.51
C HIS A 40 -4.39 11.10 -12.42
N THR A 41 -5.18 10.65 -11.44
CA THR A 41 -4.78 9.66 -10.43
C THR A 41 -4.26 8.37 -11.07
N ALA A 42 -4.94 7.88 -12.10
CA ALA A 42 -4.53 6.70 -12.86
C ALA A 42 -3.15 6.92 -13.51
N SER A 43 -2.95 8.09 -14.14
CA SER A 43 -1.67 8.48 -14.73
C SER A 43 -0.53 8.52 -13.71
N LEU A 44 -0.74 9.18 -12.56
CA LEU A 44 0.28 9.34 -11.51
C LEU A 44 0.72 7.99 -10.93
N LEU A 45 -0.22 7.06 -10.75
CA LEU A 45 0.05 5.76 -10.13
C LEU A 45 0.40 4.65 -11.13
N GLY A 46 0.41 4.94 -12.44
CA GLY A 46 0.60 3.92 -13.48
C GLY A 46 -0.49 2.85 -13.46
N LEU A 47 -1.73 3.25 -13.18
CA LEU A 47 -2.92 2.38 -13.14
C LEU A 47 -3.84 2.70 -14.32
N THR A 48 -4.81 1.83 -14.56
CA THR A 48 -5.95 2.13 -15.45
C THR A 48 -7.05 2.89 -14.70
N PRO A 49 -7.88 3.70 -15.39
CA PRO A 49 -9.06 4.32 -14.77
C PRO A 49 -10.02 3.30 -14.15
N ALA A 50 -10.10 2.10 -14.72
CA ALA A 50 -10.88 1.00 -14.17
C ALA A 50 -10.34 0.51 -12.82
N GLU A 51 -9.01 0.39 -12.67
CA GLU A 51 -8.37 0.06 -11.39
C GLU A 51 -8.60 1.15 -10.35
N VAL A 52 -8.51 2.43 -10.72
CA VAL A 52 -8.82 3.54 -9.81
C VAL A 52 -10.28 3.47 -9.33
N SER A 53 -11.24 3.32 -10.27
CA SER A 53 -12.64 3.16 -9.92
C SER A 53 -12.87 1.94 -9.02
N TYR A 54 -12.13 0.84 -9.27
CA TYR A 54 -12.20 -0.37 -8.48
C TYR A 54 -11.68 -0.17 -7.05
N TYR A 55 -10.55 0.54 -6.86
CA TYR A 55 -10.02 0.88 -5.54
C TYR A 55 -10.94 1.82 -4.76
N LEU A 56 -11.61 2.75 -5.44
CA LEU A 56 -12.62 3.63 -4.81
C LEU A 56 -13.89 2.87 -4.41
N LYS A 57 -14.28 1.84 -5.18
CA LYS A 57 -15.52 1.05 -4.98
C LYS A 57 -15.40 -0.12 -3.99
N GLY A 58 -14.26 -0.30 -3.32
CA GLY A 58 -14.18 -1.14 -2.12
C GLY A 58 -13.85 -2.63 -2.30
N LYS A 59 -14.01 -3.27 -3.47
CA LYS A 59 -13.96 -4.76 -3.52
C LYS A 59 -12.61 -5.45 -3.22
N ARG A 60 -11.44 -4.80 -3.44
CA ARG A 60 -10.14 -5.19 -2.83
C ARG A 60 -9.68 -4.21 -1.74
N ALA A 61 -10.46 -3.15 -1.53
CA ALA A 61 -10.17 -2.02 -0.65
C ALA A 61 -11.01 -2.05 0.64
N GLU A 62 -11.62 -3.18 0.97
CA GLU A 62 -12.30 -3.46 2.25
C GLU A 62 -11.57 -4.56 3.04
N GLY A 63 -10.31 -4.81 2.70
CA GLY A 63 -9.46 -5.72 3.47
C GLY A 63 -9.10 -5.12 4.83
N GLU A 64 -9.05 -5.95 5.86
CA GLU A 64 -8.64 -5.62 7.23
C GLU A 64 -7.36 -4.77 7.27
N TYR A 65 -6.38 -5.11 6.41
CA TYR A 65 -5.10 -4.40 6.35
C TYR A 65 -5.23 -2.93 5.94
N LYS A 66 -6.09 -2.62 4.97
CA LYS A 66 -6.32 -1.22 4.60
C LYS A 66 -6.93 -0.47 5.78
N THR A 67 -7.92 -1.04 6.46
CA THR A 67 -8.57 -0.39 7.60
C THR A 67 -7.59 -0.14 8.73
N ILE A 68 -6.71 -1.09 9.04
CA ILE A 68 -5.66 -0.90 10.05
C ILE A 68 -4.72 0.24 9.64
N LEU A 69 -4.21 0.22 8.41
CA LEU A 69 -3.29 1.23 7.90
C LEU A 69 -3.92 2.62 7.77
N GLU A 70 -5.20 2.69 7.41
CA GLU A 70 -5.96 3.95 7.29
C GLU A 70 -6.15 4.65 8.64
N ASN A 71 -6.18 3.88 9.72
CA ASN A 71 -6.32 4.40 11.08
C ASN A 71 -4.96 4.64 11.78
N ASP A 72 -3.83 4.30 11.15
CA ASP A 72 -2.49 4.60 11.66
C ASP A 72 -2.01 5.96 11.13
N GLU A 73 -1.92 6.96 12.01
CA GLU A 73 -1.62 8.34 11.59
C GLU A 73 -0.21 8.47 10.99
N GLU A 74 0.80 7.80 11.55
CA GLU A 74 2.17 7.80 11.02
C GLU A 74 2.21 7.24 9.59
N PHE A 75 1.46 6.17 9.34
CA PHE A 75 1.34 5.59 8.01
C PHE A 75 0.63 6.55 7.04
N MET A 76 -0.45 7.20 7.48
CA MET A 76 -1.19 8.15 6.65
C MET A 76 -0.41 9.45 6.39
N GLU A 77 0.44 9.90 7.31
CA GLU A 77 1.44 10.95 7.05
C GLU A 77 2.39 10.55 5.92
N MET A 78 2.89 9.31 5.95
CA MET A 78 3.73 8.79 4.88
C MET A 78 2.98 8.71 3.54
N ILE A 79 1.72 8.30 3.53
CA ILE A 79 0.87 8.32 2.32
C ILE A 79 0.80 9.72 1.73
N ARG A 80 0.50 10.75 2.55
CA ARG A 80 0.44 12.15 2.10
C ARG A 80 1.77 12.65 1.53
N HIS A 81 2.88 12.30 2.17
CA HIS A 81 4.21 12.62 1.65
C HIS A 81 4.46 11.96 0.27
N TYR A 82 4.02 10.72 0.10
CA TYR A 82 4.13 10.02 -1.18
C TYR A 82 3.25 10.63 -2.27
N THR A 83 2.02 11.05 -1.95
CA THR A 83 1.17 11.72 -2.96
C THR A 83 1.78 13.03 -3.42
N SER A 84 2.32 13.85 -2.52
CA SER A 84 3.07 15.06 -2.91
C SER A 84 4.24 14.74 -3.85
N ARG A 85 5.04 13.72 -3.52
CA ARG A 85 6.18 13.31 -4.35
C ARG A 85 5.79 12.79 -5.74
N LEU A 86 4.61 12.20 -5.89
CA LEU A 86 4.12 11.73 -7.19
C LEU A 86 3.87 12.88 -8.17
N HIS A 87 3.64 14.10 -7.70
CA HIS A 87 3.50 15.29 -8.56
C HIS A 87 4.83 15.85 -9.05
N GLU A 88 5.93 15.58 -8.32
CA GLU A 88 7.23 16.22 -8.55
C GLU A 88 8.26 15.30 -9.22
N ALA A 89 8.12 13.99 -9.05
CA ALA A 89 9.12 13.01 -9.47
C ALA A 89 8.60 12.06 -10.56
N ASP A 90 9.44 11.78 -11.56
CA ASP A 90 9.15 10.82 -12.63
C ASP A 90 8.90 9.39 -12.10
N ARG A 91 9.51 9.04 -10.95
CA ARG A 91 9.41 7.72 -10.33
C ARG A 91 9.46 7.82 -8.81
N VAL A 92 8.55 7.10 -8.14
CA VAL A 92 8.51 6.97 -6.68
C VAL A 92 8.61 5.49 -6.29
N ASN A 93 9.55 5.16 -5.42
CA ASN A 93 9.73 3.80 -4.91
C ASN A 93 8.78 3.53 -3.75
N ILE A 94 7.88 2.55 -3.88
CA ILE A 94 6.90 2.16 -2.85
C ILE A 94 7.46 1.25 -1.75
N CYS A 95 8.69 0.72 -1.90
CA CYS A 95 9.25 -0.23 -0.94
C CYS A 95 9.29 0.29 0.51
N PRO A 96 9.67 1.55 0.82
CA PRO A 96 9.64 2.04 2.20
C PRO A 96 8.22 2.08 2.78
N LEU A 97 7.24 2.45 1.96
CA LEU A 97 5.82 2.45 2.34
C LEU A 97 5.34 1.01 2.61
N CYS A 98 5.73 0.04 1.78
CA CYS A 98 5.47 -1.38 2.03
C CYS A 98 6.16 -1.90 3.29
N SER A 99 7.36 -1.41 3.60
CA SER A 99 8.10 -1.78 4.81
C SER A 99 7.35 -1.34 6.06
N LEU A 100 7.01 -0.05 6.11
CA LEU A 100 6.26 0.53 7.21
C LEU A 100 4.90 -0.16 7.37
N ALA A 101 4.17 -0.38 6.27
CA ALA A 101 2.88 -1.07 6.31
C ALA A 101 2.98 -2.45 6.98
N ARG A 102 3.99 -3.26 6.61
CA ARG A 102 4.17 -4.61 7.17
C ARG A 102 4.52 -4.57 8.66
N LYS A 103 5.31 -3.58 9.08
CA LYS A 103 5.59 -3.35 10.51
C LYS A 103 4.33 -3.00 11.29
N LYS A 104 3.50 -2.09 10.75
CA LYS A 104 2.23 -1.68 11.38
C LYS A 104 1.21 -2.81 11.46
N LEU A 105 1.20 -3.69 10.46
CA LEU A 105 0.28 -4.84 10.39
C LEU A 105 0.73 -6.05 11.20
N GLY A 106 1.94 -6.05 11.79
CA GLY A 106 2.44 -7.17 12.61
C GLY A 106 2.64 -8.49 11.85
N ILE A 107 2.68 -8.44 10.51
CA ILE A 107 2.78 -9.62 9.61
C ILE A 107 4.22 -10.10 9.38
N MET A 108 5.20 -9.42 9.94
CA MET A 108 6.60 -9.81 9.86
C MET A 108 7.30 -9.72 11.21
N ASP A 109 7.93 -10.82 11.60
CA ASP A 109 8.80 -11.00 12.77
C ASP A 109 10.29 -10.72 12.45
N TYR A 110 10.62 -10.43 11.19
CA TYR A 110 11.96 -10.05 10.71
C TYR A 110 11.93 -8.64 10.11
N SER A 111 13.09 -7.96 10.18
CA SER A 111 13.25 -6.67 9.52
C SER A 111 13.21 -6.85 8.00
N CYS A 112 12.47 -5.98 7.32
CA CYS A 112 12.62 -5.87 5.87
C CYS A 112 14.08 -5.50 5.57
N PRO A 113 14.65 -5.94 4.43
CA PRO A 113 15.94 -5.41 4.00
C PRO A 113 15.92 -3.87 3.98
N TYR A 114 14.84 -3.20 3.61
CA TYR A 114 14.79 -1.72 3.64
C TYR A 114 14.73 -1.06 5.05
N ASP A 115 14.80 -1.82 6.14
CA ASP A 115 14.74 -1.30 7.51
C ASP A 115 16.14 -1.05 8.15
N TRP A 116 17.23 -1.10 7.36
CA TRP A 116 18.61 -0.82 7.82
C TRP A 116 18.90 0.67 8.04
#